data_AF-A0A354Y1U4-F1
#
_entry.id   AF-A0A354Y1U4-F1
#
_cell.length_a   1.000
_cell.length_b   1.000
_cell.length_c   1.000
_cell.angle_alpha   90.00
_cell.angle_beta   90.00
_cell.angle_gamma   90.00
#
_symmetry.space_group_name_H-M   'P 1'
#
loop_
_entity.id
_entity.type
_entity.pdbx_description
1 polymer ?
#
loop_
_entity_poly.entity_id
_entity_poly.type
_entity_poly.pdbx_seq_one_letter_code
_entity_poly.pdbx_strand_id
1 'polypeptide(L)'
;IAISEASWFTVERPAEIHDFWMDAYPEIDTVSHKVAQMEKAGYVPVATFILPENCWTDHFYAPQVAVQEMFLQQHAGNPTAEMLVREQRREKSLYDKYKEYYGYVFYIGKKI
;
A
#
# COMPACT_ATOMS: atom_id res chain seq x y z
N ILE A 1 13.39 15.41 2.90
CA ILE A 1 12.84 14.20 2.27
C ILE A 1 11.34 14.21 2.45
N ALA A 2 10.61 13.75 1.45
CA ALA A 2 9.15 13.66 1.46
C ALA A 2 8.80 12.37 0.72
N ILE A 3 8.24 11.39 1.42
CA ILE A 3 7.96 10.04 0.90
C ILE A 3 6.58 9.56 1.39
N SER A 4 5.90 8.74 0.60
CA SER A 4 4.74 7.96 1.05
C SER A 4 5.13 6.50 1.18
N GLU A 5 4.70 5.84 2.24
CA GLU A 5 5.07 4.45 2.55
C GLU A 5 3.85 3.68 3.06
N ALA A 6 3.81 2.38 2.78
CA ALA A 6 2.80 1.49 3.35
C ALA A 6 3.01 1.41 4.86
N SER A 7 1.93 1.53 5.63
CA SER A 7 2.02 1.52 7.09
C SER A 7 0.80 0.90 7.73
N TRP A 8 1.02 0.28 8.88
CA TRP A 8 -0.04 -0.20 9.75
C TRP A 8 -0.62 0.93 10.57
N PHE A 9 -1.95 0.99 10.65
CA PHE A 9 -2.69 1.92 11.50
C PHE A 9 -2.90 1.37 12.92
N THR A 10 -2.74 0.06 13.09
CA THR A 10 -2.99 -0.65 14.35
C THR A 10 -1.81 -1.52 14.75
N VAL A 11 -1.69 -1.79 16.06
CA VAL A 11 -0.69 -2.75 16.59
C VAL A 11 -1.07 -4.18 16.25
N GLU A 12 -2.35 -4.51 16.36
CA GLU A 12 -2.91 -5.83 16.04
C GLU A 12 -3.80 -5.76 14.78
N ARG A 13 -3.84 -6.84 14.01
CA ARG A 13 -4.63 -6.94 12.77
C ARG A 13 -4.94 -8.41 12.45
N PRO A 14 -5.94 -8.67 11.58
CA PRO A 14 -6.26 -10.02 11.15
C PRO A 14 -5.08 -10.73 10.48
N ALA A 15 -4.97 -12.05 10.68
CA ALA A 15 -3.87 -12.84 10.13
C ALA A 15 -3.80 -12.77 8.59
N GLU A 16 -4.94 -12.79 7.90
CA GLU A 16 -4.99 -12.75 6.44
C GLU A 16 -4.25 -11.52 5.84
N ILE A 17 -4.48 -10.32 6.40
CA ILE A 17 -3.81 -9.11 5.91
C ILE A 17 -2.37 -9.03 6.39
N HIS A 18 -2.08 -9.56 7.58
CA HIS A 18 -0.69 -9.65 8.06
C HIS A 18 0.15 -10.53 7.13
N ASP A 19 -0.31 -11.75 6.85
CA ASP A 19 0.39 -12.73 6.01
C ASP A 19 0.60 -12.20 4.60
N PHE A 20 -0.41 -11.55 4.01
CA PHE A 20 -0.29 -10.90 2.70
C PHE A 20 0.88 -9.90 2.68
N TRP A 21 0.97 -9.02 3.67
CA TRP A 21 2.02 -8.01 3.71
C TRP A 21 3.39 -8.57 4.09
N MET A 22 3.46 -9.62 4.91
CA MET A 22 4.74 -10.29 5.21
C MET A 22 5.33 -10.99 3.99
N ASP A 23 4.49 -11.47 3.07
CA ASP A 23 4.90 -12.00 1.77
C ASP A 23 5.28 -10.87 0.79
N ALA A 24 4.44 -9.83 0.69
CA ALA A 24 4.62 -8.77 -0.30
C ALA A 24 5.71 -7.74 0.04
N TYR A 25 5.74 -7.26 1.30
CA TYR A 25 6.67 -6.23 1.77
C TYR A 25 6.79 -6.27 3.31
N PRO A 26 7.67 -7.12 3.88
CA PRO A 26 7.73 -7.36 5.33
C PRO A 26 8.24 -6.15 6.15
N GLU A 27 8.78 -5.13 5.50
CA GLU A 27 9.24 -3.90 6.17
C GLU A 27 8.07 -2.93 6.45
N ILE A 28 6.83 -3.23 6.04
CA ILE A 28 5.65 -2.47 6.51
C ILE A 28 5.64 -2.42 8.04
N ASP A 29 5.45 -1.23 8.60
CA ASP A 29 5.47 -1.04 10.06
C ASP A 29 4.42 -0.01 10.48
N THR A 30 4.21 0.13 11.78
CA THR A 30 3.37 1.17 12.37
C THR A 30 3.95 2.56 12.12
N VAL A 31 3.06 3.56 12.06
CA VAL A 31 3.44 4.96 11.84
C VAL A 31 4.47 5.45 12.86
N SER A 32 4.33 5.07 14.13
CA SER A 32 5.28 5.44 15.19
C SER A 32 6.68 4.86 14.96
N HIS A 33 6.79 3.60 14.54
CA HIS A 33 8.08 3.01 14.22
C HIS A 33 8.74 3.66 13.00
N LYS A 34 7.97 3.96 11.94
CA LYS A 34 8.49 4.65 10.75
C LYS A 34 8.98 6.08 11.07
N VAL A 35 8.28 6.82 11.92
CA VAL A 35 8.76 8.12 12.43
C VAL A 35 10.05 7.97 13.23
N ALA A 36 10.14 6.98 14.12
CA ALA A 36 11.36 6.73 14.89
C ALA A 36 12.55 6.33 13.99
N GLN A 37 12.32 5.59 12.89
CA GLN A 37 13.34 5.29 11.89
C GLN A 37 13.84 6.56 11.20
N MET A 38 12.94 7.47 10.82
CA MET A 38 13.29 8.76 10.22
C MET A 38 14.18 9.60 11.16
N GLU A 39 13.83 9.68 12.45
CA GLU A 39 14.62 10.38 13.47
C GLU A 39 16.02 9.78 13.61
N LYS A 40 16.12 8.44 13.73
CA LYS A 40 17.41 7.73 13.81
C LYS A 40 18.27 7.92 12.56
N ALA A 41 17.65 8.17 11.41
CA ALA A 41 18.34 8.47 10.15
C ALA A 41 18.84 9.93 10.03
N GLY A 42 18.68 10.75 11.07
CA GLY A 42 19.18 12.13 11.10
C GLY A 42 18.24 13.15 10.46
N TYR A 43 16.94 12.84 10.40
CA TYR A 43 15.92 13.77 9.94
C TYR A 43 15.03 14.20 11.11
N VAL A 44 14.69 15.49 11.16
CA VAL A 44 13.62 16.01 12.01
C VAL A 44 12.27 15.68 11.34
N PRO A 45 11.34 14.97 12.01
CA PRO A 45 10.01 14.69 11.47
C PRO A 45 9.17 15.97 11.47
N VAL A 46 8.98 16.54 10.29
CA VAL A 46 8.24 17.81 10.10
C VAL A 46 6.74 17.58 10.06
N ALA A 47 6.30 16.52 9.37
CA ALA A 47 4.89 16.16 9.28
C ALA A 47 4.71 14.67 8.97
N THR A 48 3.57 14.12 9.41
CA THR A 48 3.13 12.76 9.09
C THR A 48 1.62 12.73 8.98
N PHE A 49 1.09 12.23 7.86
CA PHE A 49 -0.36 12.15 7.66
C PHE A 49 -0.75 10.95 6.80
N ILE A 50 -1.89 10.33 7.12
CA ILE A 50 -2.46 9.22 6.37
C ILE A 50 -3.04 9.76 5.06
N LEU A 51 -2.78 9.08 3.94
CA LEU A 51 -3.43 9.40 2.66
C LEU A 51 -4.92 9.08 2.74
N PRO A 52 -5.80 9.98 2.27
CA PRO A 52 -7.23 9.72 2.17
C PRO A 52 -7.56 8.47 1.35
N GLU A 53 -8.71 7.84 1.64
CA GLU A 53 -9.17 6.62 0.94
C GLU A 53 -9.28 6.81 -0.58
N ASN A 54 -9.67 7.99 -1.06
CA ASN A 54 -9.81 8.26 -2.49
C ASN A 54 -8.47 8.18 -3.26
N CYS A 55 -7.32 8.30 -2.57
CA CYS A 55 -6.02 8.00 -3.18
C CYS A 55 -5.92 6.54 -3.64
N TRP A 56 -6.56 5.62 -2.93
CA TRP A 56 -6.62 4.20 -3.29
C TRP A 56 -7.80 3.88 -4.21
N THR A 57 -9.01 4.36 -3.91
CA THR A 57 -10.19 4.00 -4.69
C THR A 57 -10.20 4.72 -6.03
N ASP A 58 -10.30 6.04 -6.01
CA ASP A 58 -10.61 6.84 -7.19
C ASP A 58 -9.36 7.06 -8.05
N HIS A 59 -8.20 7.17 -7.40
CA HIS A 59 -6.94 7.53 -8.06
C HIS A 59 -6.00 6.36 -8.34
N PHE A 60 -6.23 5.18 -7.74
CA PHE A 60 -5.39 4.01 -7.97
C PHE A 60 -6.16 2.82 -8.55
N TYR A 61 -7.18 2.29 -7.87
CA TYR A 61 -7.88 1.09 -8.32
C TYR A 61 -8.91 1.34 -9.43
N ALA A 62 -9.71 2.40 -9.35
CA ALA A 62 -10.74 2.68 -10.36
C ALA A 62 -10.16 2.86 -11.77
N PRO A 63 -9.03 3.58 -11.98
CA PRO A 63 -8.39 3.67 -13.30
C PRO A 63 -7.91 2.32 -13.86
N GLN A 64 -7.62 1.34 -12.99
CA GLN A 64 -7.09 0.04 -13.40
C GLN A 64 -8.14 -0.86 -14.07
N VAL A 65 -9.44 -0.69 -13.77
CA VAL A 65 -10.49 -1.64 -14.21
C VAL A 65 -10.52 -1.77 -15.73
N ALA A 66 -10.60 -0.66 -16.46
CA ALA A 66 -10.68 -0.68 -17.91
C ALA A 66 -9.39 -1.20 -18.56
N VAL A 67 -8.22 -0.79 -18.03
CA VAL A 67 -6.93 -1.20 -18.58
C VAL A 67 -6.61 -2.67 -18.30
N GLN A 68 -7.09 -3.24 -17.19
CA GLN A 68 -6.99 -4.68 -16.91
C GLN A 68 -7.77 -5.51 -17.94
N GLU A 69 -8.98 -5.09 -18.31
CA GLU A 69 -9.77 -5.78 -19.35
C GLU A 69 -9.08 -5.71 -20.72
N MET A 70 -8.58 -4.53 -21.09
CA MET A 70 -7.81 -4.37 -22.33
C MET A 70 -6.53 -5.22 -22.32
N PHE A 71 -5.81 -5.27 -21.20
CA PHE A 71 -4.60 -6.08 -21.04
C PHE A 71 -4.91 -7.57 -21.17
N LEU A 72 -5.98 -8.07 -20.57
CA LEU A 72 -6.41 -9.47 -20.71
C LEU A 72 -6.75 -9.83 -22.15
N GLN A 73 -7.42 -8.93 -22.88
CA GLN A 73 -7.70 -9.13 -24.30
C GLN A 73 -6.42 -9.17 -25.16
N GLN A 74 -5.47 -8.27 -24.89
CA GLN A 74 -4.19 -8.21 -25.59
C GLN A 74 -3.32 -9.46 -25.33
N HIS A 75 -3.46 -10.07 -24.16
CA HIS A 75 -2.68 -11.24 -23.73
C HIS A 75 -3.54 -12.50 -23.57
N ALA A 76 -4.61 -12.63 -24.35
CA ALA A 76 -5.54 -13.75 -24.25
C ALA A 76 -4.82 -15.11 -24.36
N GLY A 77 -5.08 -16.00 -23.39
CA GLY A 77 -4.47 -17.32 -23.31
C GLY A 77 -3.07 -17.36 -22.68
N ASN A 78 -2.53 -16.22 -22.22
CA ASN A 78 -1.29 -16.19 -21.43
C ASN A 78 -1.62 -16.37 -19.93
N PRO A 79 -1.30 -17.53 -19.32
CA PRO A 79 -1.65 -17.80 -17.93
C PRO A 79 -0.96 -16.86 -16.93
N THR A 80 0.24 -16.36 -17.26
CA THR A 80 0.96 -15.40 -16.41
C THR A 80 0.28 -14.04 -16.42
N ALA A 81 -0.24 -13.59 -17.57
CA ALA A 81 -0.99 -12.34 -17.67
C ALA A 81 -2.31 -12.41 -16.90
N GLU A 82 -3.02 -13.54 -17.00
CA GLU A 82 -4.25 -13.80 -16.25
C GLU A 82 -4.00 -13.84 -14.74
N MET A 83 -2.90 -14.47 -14.31
CA MET A 83 -2.48 -14.52 -12.91
C MET A 83 -2.16 -13.13 -12.37
N LEU A 84 -1.43 -12.29 -13.14
CA LEU A 84 -1.12 -10.92 -12.74
C LEU A 84 -2.40 -10.14 -12.44
N VAL A 85 -3.37 -10.13 -13.36
CA VAL A 85 -4.63 -9.39 -13.17
C VAL A 85 -5.44 -9.97 -12.01
N ARG A 86 -5.40 -11.28 -11.78
CA ARG A 86 -6.03 -11.92 -10.62
C ARG A 86 -5.42 -11.42 -9.31
N GLU A 87 -4.10 -11.36 -9.19
CA GLU A 87 -3.45 -10.87 -7.98
C GLU A 87 -3.68 -9.37 -7.76
N GLN A 88 -3.69 -8.53 -8.81
CA GLN A 88 -4.08 -7.11 -8.68
C GLN A 88 -5.52 -6.94 -8.16
N ARG A 89 -6.45 -7.78 -8.63
CA ARG A 89 -7.85 -7.77 -8.15
C ARG A 89 -7.96 -8.28 -6.72
N ARG A 90 -7.12 -9.24 -6.32
CA ARG A 90 -7.01 -9.72 -4.94
C ARG A 90 -6.45 -8.63 -4.01
N GLU A 91 -5.44 -7.88 -4.44
CA GLU A 91 -4.93 -6.74 -3.68
C GLU A 91 -6.04 -5.71 -3.41
N LYS A 92 -6.82 -5.36 -4.44
CA LYS A 92 -7.98 -4.48 -4.27
C LYS A 92 -8.99 -5.02 -3.26
N SER A 93 -9.34 -6.31 -3.33
CA SER A 93 -10.31 -6.89 -2.40
C SER A 93 -9.81 -6.92 -0.96
N LEU A 94 -8.50 -7.11 -0.76
CA LEU A 94 -7.86 -6.98 0.54
C LEU A 94 -7.93 -5.53 1.05
N TYR A 95 -7.69 -4.54 0.19
CA TYR A 95 -7.86 -3.14 0.58
C TYR A 95 -9.30 -2.84 0.99
N ASP A 96 -10.29 -3.21 0.17
CA ASP A 96 -11.71 -2.98 0.47
C ASP A 96 -12.12 -3.61 1.83
N LYS A 97 -11.53 -4.76 2.17
CA LYS A 97 -11.81 -5.53 3.40
C LYS A 97 -11.04 -5.03 4.62
N TYR A 98 -9.81 -4.52 4.44
CA TYR A 98 -8.86 -4.28 5.53
C TYR A 98 -8.26 -2.86 5.58
N LYS A 99 -8.80 -1.91 4.82
CA LYS A 99 -8.38 -0.50 4.80
C LYS A 99 -8.35 0.20 6.17
N GLU A 100 -9.05 -0.34 7.18
CA GLU A 100 -8.99 0.18 8.56
C GLU A 100 -7.67 -0.17 9.27
N TYR A 101 -6.93 -1.18 8.79
CA TYR A 101 -5.69 -1.67 9.41
C TYR A 101 -4.43 -1.14 8.75
N TYR A 102 -4.49 -0.71 7.48
CA TYR A 102 -3.33 -0.28 6.72
C TYR A 102 -3.69 0.73 5.62
N GLY A 103 -2.67 1.44 5.17
CA GLY A 103 -2.73 2.28 3.99
C GLY A 103 -1.41 3.00 3.77
N TYR A 104 -1.43 4.06 2.98
CA TYR A 104 -0.24 4.89 2.76
C TYR A 104 -0.21 6.05 3.72
N VAL A 105 0.99 6.34 4.21
CA VAL A 105 1.26 7.48 5.09
C VAL A 105 2.37 8.30 4.47
N PHE A 106 2.15 9.61 4.39
CA PHE A 106 3.15 10.55 3.94
C PHE A 106 4.03 10.94 5.13
N TYR A 107 5.34 10.79 4.98
CA TYR A 107 6.36 11.19 5.95
C TYR A 107 7.22 12.31 5.37
N ILE A 108 7.28 13.44 6.07
CA ILE A 108 8.07 14.61 5.66
C ILE A 108 9.16 14.86 6.72
N GLY A 109 10.41 14.71 6.31
CA GLY A 109 11.58 14.88 7.16
C GLY A 109 12.53 15.97 6.67
N LYS A 110 13.07 16.78 7.58
CA LYS A 110 14.12 17.76 7.27
C LYS A 110 15.46 17.24 7.76
N LYS A 111 16.46 17.17 6.88
CA LYS A 111 17.81 16.73 7.26
C LYS A 111 18.41 17.72 8.28
N ILE A 112 19.05 17.18 9.31
CA ILE A 112 19.87 17.93 10.26
C ILE A 112 21.21 18.31 9.62
#